data_AF-A0A917B3E3-F1
#
_entry.id   AF-A0A917B3E3-F1
#
_cell.length_a   1.000
_cell.length_b   1.000
_cell.length_c   1.000
_cell.angle_alpha   90.00
_cell.angle_beta   90.00
_cell.angle_gamma   90.00
#
_symmetry.space_group_name_H-M   'P 1'
#
loop_
_entity.id
_entity.type
_entity.pdbx_description
1 polymer ?
#
loop_
_entity_poly.entity_id
_entity_poly.type
_entity_poly.pdbx_seq_one_letter_code
_entity_poly.pdbx_strand_id
1 'polypeptide(L)'
;MSAADAAFASTMPGPIQTWRTSFEASSMSFSVPGTVLAASVGDSPVVAVANGDAVLGSTPVDASDTFHIGSMTKLFTAALIMQLDEEHVLALSDTIDKWFPSAPNGSKITVLMLLEHESVRPDPDRRTRNRISVPERGVHHSRPHRRTSGG
;
A
#
# COMPACT_ATOMS: atom_id res chain seq x y z
N MET A 1 -14.28 30.00 -1.53
CA MET A 1 -14.35 28.68 -2.17
C MET A 1 -14.42 28.90 -3.66
N SER A 2 -13.52 28.27 -4.41
CA SER A 2 -13.51 28.39 -5.87
C SER A 2 -14.72 27.64 -6.46
N ALA A 3 -15.10 27.96 -7.70
CA ALA A 3 -16.15 27.23 -8.40
C ALA A 3 -15.85 25.71 -8.53
N ALA A 4 -14.57 25.34 -8.54
CA ALA A 4 -14.13 23.95 -8.56
C ALA A 4 -14.42 23.20 -7.25
N ASP A 5 -14.32 23.88 -6.10
CA ASP A 5 -14.60 23.29 -4.78
C ASP A 5 -16.08 22.92 -4.63
N ALA A 6 -16.97 23.77 -5.16
CA ALA A 6 -18.42 23.56 -5.12
C ALA A 6 -18.85 22.40 -6.02
N ALA A 7 -18.26 22.27 -7.20
CA ALA A 7 -18.53 21.18 -8.13
C ALA A 7 -18.13 19.82 -7.53
N PHE A 8 -16.91 19.72 -7.00
CA PHE A 8 -16.41 18.49 -6.37
C PHE A 8 -17.29 18.08 -5.17
N ALA A 9 -17.70 19.06 -4.37
CA ALA A 9 -18.52 18.82 -3.19
C ALA A 9 -19.90 18.22 -3.48
N SER A 10 -20.46 18.53 -4.64
CA SER A 10 -21.77 18.05 -5.07
C SER A 10 -21.75 16.62 -5.63
N THR A 11 -20.58 16.14 -6.05
CA THR A 11 -20.43 14.86 -6.77
C THR A 11 -19.94 13.72 -5.86
N MET A 12 -19.25 14.05 -4.76
CA MET A 12 -18.62 13.03 -3.90
C MET A 12 -19.45 12.67 -2.66
N PRO A 13 -19.47 11.38 -2.23
CA PRO A 13 -20.09 10.96 -0.98
C PRO A 13 -19.49 11.67 0.25
N GLY A 14 -20.32 11.91 1.27
CA GLY A 14 -19.94 12.60 2.51
C GLY A 14 -18.60 12.18 3.14
N PRO A 15 -18.25 10.88 3.22
CA PRO A 15 -16.96 10.44 3.75
C PRO A 15 -15.74 10.95 2.96
N ILE A 16 -15.83 11.09 1.63
CA ILE A 16 -14.74 11.63 0.79
C ILE A 16 -14.57 13.13 1.04
N GLN A 17 -15.68 13.83 1.28
CA GLN A 17 -15.64 15.24 1.64
C GLN A 17 -15.03 15.48 3.02
N THR A 18 -15.36 14.64 4.00
CA THR A 18 -14.72 14.66 5.33
C THR A 18 -13.23 14.36 5.24
N TRP A 19 -12.80 13.41 4.42
CA TRP A 19 -11.38 13.16 4.18
C TRP A 19 -10.67 14.36 3.53
N ARG A 20 -11.25 14.95 2.48
CA ARG A 20 -10.68 16.13 1.79
C ARG A 20 -10.44 17.30 2.73
N THR A 21 -11.43 17.61 3.58
CA THR A 21 -11.33 18.74 4.50
C THR A 21 -10.64 18.40 5.81
N SER A 22 -10.36 17.11 6.10
CA SER A 22 -9.69 16.71 7.35
C SER A 22 -8.29 17.32 7.48
N PHE A 23 -7.60 17.55 6.35
CA PHE A 23 -6.29 18.22 6.31
C PHE A 23 -6.41 19.76 6.41
N GLU A 24 -7.58 20.33 6.07
CA GLU A 24 -7.87 21.76 6.27
C GLU A 24 -8.22 22.05 7.75
N ALA A 25 -8.85 21.09 8.44
CA ALA A 25 -9.28 21.20 9.84
C ALA A 25 -8.17 20.84 10.85
N SER A 26 -7.09 20.21 10.41
CA SER A 26 -5.97 19.82 11.26
C SER A 26 -4.67 20.07 10.52
N SER A 27 -3.93 21.10 10.94
CA SER A 27 -2.55 21.26 10.52
C SER A 27 -1.77 20.07 11.06
N MET A 28 -1.39 19.13 10.19
CA MET A 28 -0.29 18.23 10.50
C MET A 28 0.97 19.08 10.55
N SER A 29 1.31 19.56 11.74
CA SER A 29 2.59 20.22 11.99
C SER A 29 3.63 19.12 12.17
N PHE A 30 4.25 18.72 11.07
CA PHE A 30 5.52 18.04 11.17
C PHE A 30 6.59 19.12 11.32
N SER A 31 7.26 19.13 12.48
CA SER A 31 8.51 19.88 12.58
C SER A 31 9.55 19.13 11.77
N VAL A 32 9.92 19.68 10.61
CA VAL A 32 11.01 19.18 9.80
C VAL A 32 12.26 19.94 10.25
N PRO A 33 13.25 19.29 10.89
CA PRO A 33 14.44 19.97 11.42
C PRO A 33 15.19 20.75 10.34
N GLY A 34 15.36 20.13 9.16
CA GLY A 34 16.03 20.71 8.01
C GLY A 34 15.47 20.15 6.70
N THR A 35 15.42 21.00 5.68
CA THR A 35 14.89 20.68 4.35
C THR A 35 15.84 21.18 3.27
N VAL A 36 16.01 20.40 2.21
CA VAL A 36 16.66 20.82 0.97
C VAL A 36 15.65 20.70 -0.16
N LEU A 37 15.49 21.77 -0.94
CA LEU A 37 14.67 21.79 -2.16
C LEU A 37 15.57 22.06 -3.36
N ALA A 38 15.49 21.21 -4.38
CA ALA A 38 16.24 21.37 -5.63
C ALA A 38 15.30 21.39 -6.83
N ALA A 39 15.55 22.27 -7.80
CA ALA A 39 14.79 22.37 -9.04
C ALA A 39 15.68 22.73 -10.23
N SER A 40 15.29 22.27 -11.42
CA SER A 40 15.88 22.65 -12.70
C SER A 40 14.78 22.67 -13.78
N VAL A 41 14.97 23.50 -14.81
CA VAL A 41 14.07 23.62 -15.96
C VAL A 41 14.89 23.46 -17.24
N GLY A 42 14.58 22.44 -18.03
CA GLY A 42 15.35 22.08 -19.23
C GLY A 42 16.81 21.77 -18.88
N ASP A 43 17.74 22.35 -19.62
CA ASP A 43 19.19 22.19 -19.40
C ASP A 43 19.76 23.21 -18.40
N SER A 44 18.90 23.89 -17.63
CA SER A 44 19.36 24.86 -16.63
C SER A 44 20.09 24.16 -15.48
N PRO A 45 21.08 24.81 -14.85
CA PRO A 45 21.69 24.28 -13.64
C PRO A 45 20.65 23.99 -12.55
N VAL A 46 20.89 22.96 -11.76
CA VAL A 46 20.07 22.67 -10.58
C VAL A 46 20.30 23.76 -9.54
N VAL A 47 19.22 24.43 -9.14
CA VAL A 47 19.23 25.36 -8.02
C VAL A 47 18.73 24.62 -6.79
N ALA A 48 19.56 24.53 -5.77
CA ALA A 48 19.24 23.90 -4.49
C ALA A 48 19.25 24.95 -3.36
N VAL A 49 18.26 24.87 -2.48
CA VAL A 49 18.13 25.74 -1.30
C VAL A 49 17.95 24.85 -0.08
N ALA A 50 18.77 25.08 0.94
CA ALA A 50 18.75 24.37 2.21
C ALA A 50 18.22 25.31 3.32
N ASN A 51 17.41 24.79 4.24
CA ASN A 51 16.88 25.56 5.38
C ASN A 51 16.73 24.67 6.61
N GLY A 52 17.14 25.17 7.77
CA GLY A 52 17.05 24.47 9.05
C GLY A 52 18.34 23.73 9.42
N ASP A 53 18.19 22.66 10.19
CA ASP A 53 19.27 21.88 10.79
C ASP A 53 19.26 20.42 10.32
N ALA A 54 20.42 19.89 9.93
CA ALA A 54 20.66 18.46 9.76
C ALA A 54 20.65 17.73 11.11
N VAL A 55 21.11 18.40 12.17
CA VAL A 55 21.00 17.93 13.56
C VAL A 55 20.40 19.05 14.40
N LEU A 56 19.16 18.82 14.85
CA LEU A 56 18.32 19.81 15.52
C LEU A 56 19.08 20.62 16.59
N GLY A 57 19.14 21.94 16.41
CA GLY A 57 19.76 22.88 17.34
C GLY A 57 21.29 22.86 17.38
N SER A 58 21.96 22.21 16.43
CA SER A 58 23.42 22.10 16.43
C SER A 58 24.09 22.25 15.07
N THR A 59 23.57 21.61 14.03
CA THR A 59 24.24 21.54 12.72
C THR A 59 23.27 22.01 11.64
N PRO A 60 23.51 23.16 10.98
CA PRO A 60 22.73 23.61 9.84
C PRO A 60 22.77 22.58 8.70
N VAL A 61 21.67 22.44 7.95
CA VAL A 61 21.64 21.58 6.75
C VAL A 61 22.30 22.28 5.57
N ASP A 62 23.07 21.53 4.77
CA ASP A 62 23.66 22.00 3.51
C ASP A 62 23.02 21.32 2.29
N ALA A 63 23.03 21.99 1.14
CA ALA A 63 22.48 21.43 -0.09
C ALA A 63 23.26 20.21 -0.61
N SER A 64 24.51 20.01 -0.17
CA SER A 64 25.37 18.88 -0.53
C SER A 64 25.30 17.71 0.46
N ASP A 65 24.50 17.82 1.52
CA ASP A 65 24.34 16.74 2.50
C ASP A 65 23.71 15.48 1.88
N THR A 66 24.08 14.32 2.42
CA THR A 66 23.53 13.03 2.01
C THR A 66 22.30 12.67 2.86
N PHE A 67 21.22 12.24 2.20
CA PHE A 67 19.97 11.86 2.85
C PHE A 67 19.64 10.39 2.69
N HIS A 68 19.02 9.80 3.72
CA HIS A 68 18.35 8.51 3.59
C HIS A 68 17.01 8.69 2.85
N ILE A 69 16.96 8.28 1.58
CA ILE A 69 15.78 8.47 0.71
C ILE A 69 14.65 7.45 0.94
N GLY A 70 14.87 6.44 1.80
CA GLY A 70 13.88 5.45 2.17
C GLY A 70 13.21 4.76 0.97
N SER A 71 11.88 4.79 0.92
CA SER A 71 11.09 4.11 -0.12
C SER A 71 11.32 4.62 -1.54
N MET A 72 11.95 5.78 -1.76
CA MET A 72 12.38 6.19 -3.10
C MET A 72 13.34 5.18 -3.75
N THR A 73 14.06 4.39 -2.93
CA THR A 73 14.90 3.28 -3.40
C THR A 73 14.14 2.27 -4.28
N LYS A 74 12.82 2.11 -4.10
CA LYS A 74 11.99 1.22 -4.93
C LYS A 74 11.95 1.65 -6.39
N LEU A 75 12.02 2.96 -6.68
CA LEU A 75 12.05 3.47 -8.05
C LEU A 75 13.33 3.04 -8.76
N PHE A 76 14.47 3.11 -8.07
CA PHE A 76 15.75 2.62 -8.60
C PHE A 76 15.70 1.11 -8.85
N THR A 77 15.12 0.35 -7.91
CA THR A 77 14.96 -1.10 -8.06
C THR A 77 14.05 -1.43 -9.25
N ALA A 78 12.95 -0.70 -9.42
CA ALA A 78 12.05 -0.87 -10.56
C ALA A 78 12.75 -0.56 -11.89
N ALA A 79 13.54 0.53 -11.96
CA ALA A 79 14.30 0.88 -13.16
C ALA A 79 15.31 -0.23 -13.53
N LEU A 80 16.01 -0.81 -12.56
CA LEU A 80 16.91 -1.95 -12.81
C LEU A 80 16.14 -3.16 -13.33
N ILE A 81 14.95 -3.45 -12.81
CA ILE A 81 14.12 -4.55 -13.29
C ILE A 81 13.66 -4.31 -14.74
N MET A 82 13.31 -3.06 -15.11
CA MET A 82 12.99 -2.72 -16.50
C MET A 82 14.19 -2.94 -17.42
N GLN A 83 15.38 -2.53 -17.01
CA GLN A 83 16.61 -2.77 -17.79
C GLN A 83 16.87 -4.27 -17.99
N LEU A 84 16.67 -5.10 -16.96
CA LEU A 84 16.83 -6.55 -17.07
C LEU A 84 15.78 -7.21 -17.98
N ASP A 85 14.57 -6.64 -18.09
CA ASP A 85 13.54 -7.07 -19.04
C ASP A 85 13.93 -6.71 -20.48
N GLU A 86 14.43 -5.49 -20.69
CA GLU A 86 14.98 -5.03 -21.98
C GLU A 86 16.18 -5.86 -22.44
N GLU A 87 17.05 -6.26 -21.51
CA GLU A 87 18.20 -7.15 -21.75
C GLU A 87 17.82 -8.63 -21.87
N HIS A 88 16.53 -8.97 -21.72
CA HIS A 88 15.99 -10.33 -21.74
C HIS A 88 16.62 -11.28 -20.71
N VAL A 89 17.17 -10.74 -19.61
CA VAL A 89 17.72 -11.51 -18.48
C VAL A 89 16.59 -12.08 -17.62
N LEU A 90 15.49 -11.34 -17.50
CA LEU A 90 14.21 -11.76 -16.92
C LEU A 90 13.07 -11.29 -17.83
N ALA A 91 11.86 -11.81 -17.61
CA ALA A 91 10.65 -11.24 -18.20
C ALA A 91 9.71 -10.75 -17.11
N LEU A 92 9.00 -9.63 -17.32
CA LEU A 92 7.98 -9.15 -16.37
C LEU A 92 6.82 -10.13 -16.14
N SER A 93 6.59 -11.01 -17.12
CA SER A 93 5.62 -12.11 -17.06
C SER A 93 6.15 -13.36 -16.34
N ASP A 94 7.44 -13.44 -16.03
CA ASP A 94 8.00 -14.56 -15.29
C ASP A 94 7.39 -14.61 -13.88
N THR A 95 7.11 -15.83 -13.42
CA THR A 95 6.69 -16.10 -12.06
C THR A 95 7.90 -16.17 -11.12
N ILE A 96 7.72 -15.75 -9.88
CA ILE A 96 8.84 -15.57 -8.94
C ILE A 96 9.45 -16.90 -8.46
N ASP A 97 8.76 -18.03 -8.63
CA ASP A 97 9.26 -19.37 -8.28
C ASP A 97 10.47 -19.79 -9.11
N LYS A 98 10.69 -19.17 -10.29
CA LYS A 98 11.91 -19.33 -11.10
C LYS A 98 13.19 -18.99 -10.33
N TRP A 99 13.13 -17.99 -9.45
CA TRP A 99 14.27 -17.55 -8.62
C TRP A 99 14.10 -17.91 -7.14
N PHE A 100 12.86 -18.02 -6.67
CA PHE A 100 12.52 -18.32 -5.28
C PHE A 100 11.56 -19.52 -5.19
N PRO A 101 12.06 -20.76 -5.38
CA PRO A 101 11.19 -21.95 -5.45
C PRO A 101 10.38 -22.22 -4.17
N SER A 102 10.85 -21.73 -3.02
CA SER A 102 10.17 -21.84 -1.73
C SER A 102 9.18 -20.71 -1.45
N ALA A 103 9.00 -19.76 -2.38
CA ALA A 103 8.10 -18.63 -2.20
C ALA A 103 6.62 -19.10 -2.17
N PRO A 104 5.84 -18.73 -1.14
CA PRO A 104 4.42 -19.03 -1.10
C PRO A 104 3.71 -18.43 -2.32
N ASN A 105 2.89 -19.24 -3.01
CA ASN A 105 2.20 -18.84 -4.25
C ASN A 105 3.14 -18.34 -5.37
N GLY A 106 4.44 -18.70 -5.34
CA GLY A 106 5.42 -18.16 -6.28
C GLY A 106 5.06 -18.40 -7.75
N SER A 107 4.43 -19.53 -8.07
CA SER A 107 3.94 -19.86 -9.42
C SER A 107 2.72 -19.05 -9.89
N LYS A 108 2.15 -18.19 -9.03
CA LYS A 108 1.02 -17.30 -9.34
C LYS A 108 1.41 -15.82 -9.35
N ILE A 109 2.55 -15.47 -8.76
CA ILE A 109 2.99 -14.08 -8.59
C ILE A 109 4.03 -13.80 -9.67
N THR A 110 3.75 -12.82 -10.54
CA THR A 110 4.71 -12.38 -11.55
C THR A 110 5.60 -11.26 -11.03
N VAL A 111 6.72 -11.02 -11.72
CA VAL A 111 7.58 -9.85 -11.46
C VAL A 111 6.79 -8.54 -11.59
N LEU A 112 5.92 -8.42 -12.60
CA LEU A 112 5.05 -7.26 -12.78
C LEU A 112 4.15 -7.00 -11.56
N MET A 113 3.54 -8.05 -10.99
CA MET A 113 2.70 -7.92 -9.80
C MET A 113 3.47 -7.42 -8.58
N LEU A 114 4.77 -7.69 -8.47
CA LEU A 114 5.60 -7.13 -7.39
C LEU A 114 5.84 -5.63 -7.61
N LEU A 115 6.13 -5.21 -8.84
CA LEU A 115 6.33 -3.79 -9.18
C LEU A 115 5.05 -2.97 -8.95
N GLU A 116 3.91 -3.54 -9.30
CA GLU A 116 2.59 -2.91 -9.16
C GLU A 116 2.00 -3.03 -7.75
N HIS A 117 2.69 -3.70 -6.81
CA HIS A 117 2.21 -3.97 -5.45
C HIS A 117 0.90 -4.80 -5.40
N GLU A 118 0.64 -5.64 -6.40
CA GLU A 118 -0.56 -6.49 -6.56
C GLU A 118 -0.35 -7.96 -6.16
N SER A 119 0.85 -8.32 -5.69
CA SER A 119 1.23 -9.70 -5.33
C SER A 119 0.41 -10.35 -4.19
N VAL A 120 -0.34 -9.56 -3.40
CA VAL A 120 -1.12 -10.03 -2.24
C VAL A 120 -2.57 -10.39 -2.60
N ARG A 121 -2.96 -10.32 -3.88
CA ARG A 121 -4.35 -10.56 -4.29
C ARG A 121 -4.86 -11.92 -3.74
N PRO A 122 -6.05 -11.96 -3.10
CA PRO A 122 -6.54 -13.18 -2.46
C PRO A 122 -6.68 -14.33 -3.46
N ASP A 123 -6.05 -15.47 -3.14
CA ASP A 123 -6.33 -16.73 -3.83
C ASP A 123 -7.83 -17.05 -3.68
N PRO A 124 -8.60 -17.27 -4.76
CA PRO A 124 -9.99 -17.70 -4.66
C PRO A 124 -10.15 -19.00 -3.83
N ASP A 125 -9.11 -19.84 -3.78
CA ASP A 125 -9.08 -21.09 -3.01
C ASP A 125 -8.81 -20.89 -1.51
N ARG A 126 -8.58 -19.66 -1.04
CA ARG A 126 -8.40 -19.38 0.40
C ARG A 126 -9.69 -19.58 1.21
N ARG A 127 -10.86 -19.52 0.57
CA ARG A 127 -12.16 -19.71 1.24
C ARG A 127 -12.50 -21.18 1.54
N THR A 128 -11.89 -22.13 0.85
CA THR A 128 -12.18 -23.58 1.01
C THR A 128 -11.32 -24.22 2.11
N ARG A 129 -10.08 -23.74 2.32
CA ARG A 129 -9.14 -24.34 3.30
C ARG A 129 -9.45 -24.04 4.76
N ASN A 130 -10.17 -22.96 5.06
CA ASN A 130 -10.46 -22.55 6.45
C ASN A 130 -11.87 -22.92 6.93
N ARG A 131 -12.55 -23.84 6.25
CA ARG A 131 -13.82 -24.39 6.75
C ARG A 131 -13.49 -25.39 7.85
N ILE A 132 -13.40 -24.90 9.09
CA ILE A 132 -13.45 -25.75 10.28
C ILE A 132 -14.70 -26.61 10.13
N SER A 133 -14.51 -27.90 9.89
CA SER A 133 -15.57 -28.90 9.90
C SER A 133 -16.13 -28.94 11.32
N VAL A 134 -17.19 -28.16 11.58
CA VAL A 134 -17.97 -28.31 12.79
C VAL A 134 -18.64 -29.69 12.70
N PRO A 135 -18.32 -30.65 13.60
CA PRO A 135 -19.04 -31.91 13.59
C PRO A 135 -20.48 -31.62 13.97
N GLU A 136 -21.43 -31.99 13.11
CA GLU A 136 -22.84 -31.94 13.46
C GLU A 136 -23.08 -32.85 14.67
N ARG A 137 -23.28 -32.24 15.84
CA ARG A 137 -23.83 -32.95 16.99
C ARG A 137 -25.29 -33.23 16.67
N GLY A 138 -25.59 -34.50 16.40
CA GLY A 138 -26.94 -35.00 16.19
C GLY A 138 -27.87 -34.53 17.30
N VAL A 139 -28.86 -33.74 16.92
CA VAL A 139 -29.96 -33.36 17.81
C VAL A 139 -30.88 -34.57 17.92
N HIS A 140 -30.72 -35.35 19.00
CA HIS A 140 -31.65 -36.41 19.36
C HIS A 140 -33.02 -35.80 19.69
N HIS A 141 -33.97 -35.91 18.76
CA HIS A 141 -35.37 -35.67 19.02
C HIS A 141 -35.91 -36.68 20.04
N SER A 142 -36.13 -36.22 21.28
CA SER A 142 -36.93 -36.95 22.26
C SER A 142 -38.38 -36.46 22.16
N ARG A 143 -39.25 -37.29 21.58
CA ARG A 143 -40.71 -37.08 21.55
C ARG A 143 -41.29 -37.26 22.96
N PRO A 144 -42.12 -36.35 23.49
CA PRO A 144 -42.82 -36.62 24.74
C PRO A 144 -44.01 -37.56 24.50
N HIS A 145 -44.08 -38.60 25.33
CA HIS A 145 -45.15 -39.58 25.36
C HIS A 145 -46.52 -38.95 25.71
N ARG A 146 -47.53 -39.35 24.94
CA ARG A 146 -48.96 -39.14 25.17
C ARG A 146 -49.36 -39.74 26.53
N ARG A 147 -49.94 -38.92 27.41
CA ARG A 147 -50.72 -39.40 28.58
C ARG A 147 -52.19 -39.09 28.36
N THR A 148 -53.00 -40.14 28.50
CA THR A 148 -54.46 -40.15 28.55
C THR A 148 -54.94 -40.06 30.00
N SER A 149 -55.95 -39.24 30.28
CA SER A 149 -56.98 -39.36 31.34
C SER A 149 -57.84 -38.09 31.24
N GLY A 150 -59.15 -38.09 31.04
CA GLY A 150 -60.18 -38.88 31.73
C GLY A 150 -60.81 -37.98 32.80
N GLY A 151 -62.05 -37.50 32.57
CA GLY A 151 -62.81 -36.61 33.46
C GLY A 151 -63.62 -35.59 32.70
#